data_AF-A0A7J9D0X6-F1
#
_entry.id   AF-A0A7J9D0X6-F1
#
_cell.length_a   1.000
_cell.length_b   1.000
_cell.length_c   1.000
_cell.angle_alpha   90.00
_cell.angle_beta   90.00
_cell.angle_gamma   90.00
#
_symmetry.space_group_name_H-M   'P 1'
#
loop_
_entity.id
_entity.type
_entity.pdbx_description
1 polymer ?
#
loop_
_entity_poly.entity_id
_entity_poly.type
_entity_poly.pdbx_seq_one_letter_code
_entity_poly.pdbx_strand_id
1 'polypeptide(L)'
;MSISGNKSVVVRWVFAEDLNSELSLIKAAILRYSFVFIDTEFPGTIFKPNKQVIREGNPVTNCHYMKSNVDALQIIQLSLSLSDAQGNLLDFDSPFSYIWEFNFKDFDINQDRYASNSIELLKRQGINFEKNKEKGIDSKDFAKKLWDYGLVFNCYDLKSITWITFQSTYDFGFMLKILTQS
;
A
#
# COMPACT_ATOMS: atom_id res chain seq x y z
N MET A 1 0.27 30.31 19.84
CA MET A 1 1.05 29.78 18.71
C MET A 1 1.97 28.68 19.23
N SER A 2 1.52 27.42 19.19
CA SER A 2 2.39 26.28 19.47
C SER A 2 3.14 25.97 18.19
N ILE A 3 4.47 26.10 18.23
CA ILE A 3 5.37 25.56 17.21
C ILE A 3 5.12 24.05 17.23
N SER A 4 4.51 23.49 16.18
CA SER A 4 4.40 22.04 16.02
C SER A 4 5.82 21.50 15.84
N GLY A 5 6.44 21.11 16.95
CA GLY A 5 7.66 20.31 16.91
C GLY A 5 7.37 19.10 16.04
N ASN A 6 8.21 18.88 15.03
CA ASN A 6 8.04 17.81 14.07
C ASN A 6 8.08 16.47 14.84
N LYS A 7 6.92 15.86 15.08
CA LYS A 7 6.81 14.62 15.85
C LYS A 7 7.59 13.53 15.12
N SER A 8 8.34 12.72 15.85
CA SER A 8 9.02 11.58 15.25
C SER A 8 7.99 10.60 14.70
N VAL A 9 8.22 10.10 13.48
CA VAL A 9 7.34 9.13 12.84
C VAL A 9 7.72 7.72 13.28
N VAL A 10 6.72 6.97 13.74
CA VAL A 10 6.82 5.56 14.12
C VAL A 10 6.13 4.73 13.05
N VAL A 11 6.88 3.82 12.44
CA VAL A 11 6.36 2.84 11.48
C VAL A 11 5.77 1.66 12.23
N ARG A 12 4.49 1.39 12.00
CA ARG A 12 3.76 0.24 12.53
C ARG A 12 3.82 -0.89 11.48
N TRP A 13 4.74 -1.82 11.69
CA TRP A 13 4.89 -3.00 10.84
C TRP A 13 3.77 -3.99 11.11
N VAL A 14 2.86 -4.16 10.16
CA VAL A 14 1.67 -5.00 10.31
C VAL A 14 1.90 -6.34 9.64
N PHE A 15 1.76 -7.41 10.42
CA PHE A 15 1.75 -8.80 9.97
C PHE A 15 0.35 -9.42 10.18
N ALA A 16 0.18 -10.70 9.84
CA ALA A 16 -1.14 -11.35 9.89
C ALA A 16 -1.80 -11.32 11.28
N GLU A 17 -0.99 -11.43 12.34
CA GLU A 17 -1.47 -11.43 13.73
C GLU A 17 -1.99 -10.05 14.19
N ASP A 18 -1.39 -8.97 13.69
CA ASP A 18 -1.71 -7.59 14.08
C ASP A 18 -2.87 -6.99 13.28
N LEU A 19 -3.23 -7.62 12.16
CA LEU A 19 -4.07 -7.01 11.13
C LEU A 19 -5.40 -6.47 11.67
N ASN A 20 -6.08 -7.22 12.54
CA ASN A 20 -7.35 -6.80 13.11
C ASN A 20 -7.20 -5.59 14.04
N SER A 21 -6.20 -5.60 14.92
CA SER A 21 -5.97 -4.49 15.85
C SER A 21 -5.60 -3.21 15.10
N GLU A 22 -4.76 -3.31 14.07
CA GLU A 22 -4.29 -2.16 13.31
C GLU A 22 -5.41 -1.56 12.43
N LEU A 23 -6.22 -2.40 11.76
CA LEU A 23 -7.39 -1.91 11.02
C LEU A 23 -8.45 -1.28 11.94
N SER A 24 -8.58 -1.77 13.18
CA SER A 24 -9.47 -1.16 14.17
C SER A 24 -9.02 0.26 14.53
N LEU A 25 -7.72 0.47 14.70
CA LEU A 25 -7.14 1.80 14.95
C LEU A 25 -7.36 2.75 13.77
N ILE A 26 -7.12 2.27 12.54
CA ILE A 26 -7.37 3.04 11.31
C ILE A 26 -8.83 3.45 11.24
N LYS A 27 -9.77 2.51 11.44
CA LYS A 27 -11.22 2.80 11.41
C LYS A 27 -11.63 3.87 12.42
N ALA A 28 -11.07 3.83 13.63
CA ALA A 28 -11.37 4.83 14.66
C ALA A 28 -10.83 6.23 14.30
N ALA A 29 -9.73 6.32 13.55
CA ALA A 29 -9.06 7.56 13.22
C ALA A 29 -9.51 8.19 11.89
N ILE A 30 -9.91 7.38 10.91
CA ILE A 30 -10.04 7.78 9.49
C ILE A 30 -11.07 8.88 9.22
N LEU A 31 -12.08 9.05 10.09
CA LEU A 31 -13.05 10.15 9.95
C LEU A 31 -12.49 11.50 10.41
N ARG A 32 -11.52 11.50 11.34
CA ARG A 32 -10.83 12.72 11.81
C ARG A 32 -9.61 13.04 10.95
N TYR A 33 -8.91 12.00 10.50
CA TYR A 33 -7.75 12.09 9.62
C TYR A 33 -8.14 11.55 8.25
N SER A 34 -8.94 12.35 7.53
CA SER A 34 -9.64 11.93 6.31
C SER A 34 -8.80 12.00 5.03
N PHE A 35 -7.51 12.30 5.13
CA PHE A 35 -6.59 12.25 3.99
C PHE A 35 -5.75 10.98 4.11
N VAL A 36 -5.97 10.05 3.18
CA VAL A 36 -5.34 8.73 3.17
C VAL A 36 -4.27 8.73 2.09
N PHE A 37 -3.01 8.57 2.48
CA PHE A 37 -1.93 8.33 1.53
C PHE A 37 -1.65 6.84 1.43
N ILE A 38 -1.43 6.35 0.21
CA ILE A 38 -0.99 4.98 -0.05
C ILE A 38 0.21 4.93 -0.99
N ASP A 39 1.03 3.92 -0.79
CA ASP A 39 2.16 3.55 -1.63
C ASP A 39 2.33 2.02 -1.57
N THR A 40 2.83 1.40 -2.63
CA THR A 40 3.01 -0.06 -2.67
C THR A 40 4.40 -0.46 -3.13
N GLU A 41 4.92 -1.51 -2.51
CA GLU A 41 6.13 -2.18 -2.98
C GLU A 41 5.77 -3.50 -3.63
N PHE A 42 6.34 -3.72 -4.81
CA PHE A 42 6.08 -4.88 -5.66
C PHE A 42 7.34 -5.24 -6.46
N PRO A 43 7.45 -6.44 -7.05
CA PRO A 43 8.71 -6.96 -7.60
C PRO A 43 9.09 -6.35 -8.97
N GLY A 44 8.80 -5.07 -9.19
CA GLY A 44 9.12 -4.32 -10.40
C GLY A 44 8.21 -4.62 -11.58
N THR A 45 8.74 -4.46 -12.79
CA THR A 45 8.01 -4.71 -14.04
C THR A 45 8.76 -5.72 -14.90
N ILE A 46 8.05 -6.74 -15.37
CA ILE A 46 8.56 -7.80 -16.24
C ILE A 46 8.09 -7.62 -17.69
N PHE A 47 6.92 -7.01 -17.90
CA PHE A 47 6.44 -6.60 -19.21
C PHE A 47 6.76 -5.11 -19.40
N LYS A 48 7.64 -4.80 -20.36
CA LYS A 48 8.08 -3.42 -20.61
C LYS A 48 7.79 -3.02 -22.05
N PRO A 49 7.16 -1.84 -22.27
CA PRO A 49 7.07 -1.29 -23.62
C PRO A 49 8.45 -0.98 -24.18
N ASN A 50 8.59 -1.07 -25.50
CA ASN A 50 9.79 -0.58 -26.16
C ASN A 50 9.90 0.96 -26.01
N LYS A 51 11.10 1.52 -26.23
CA LYS A 51 11.34 2.96 -26.05
C LYS A 51 10.49 3.85 -26.97
N GLN A 52 10.04 3.34 -28.11
CA GLN A 52 9.20 4.06 -29.06
C GLN A 52 7.78 4.21 -28.51
N VAL A 53 7.19 3.12 -28.01
CA VAL A 53 5.87 3.08 -27.38
C VAL A 53 5.80 3.96 -26.13
N ILE A 54 6.87 4.04 -25.34
CA ILE A 54 6.94 4.96 -24.19
C ILE A 54 6.85 6.42 -24.66
N ARG A 55 7.54 6.79 -25.74
CA ARG A 55 7.54 8.16 -26.28
C ARG A 55 6.20 8.58 -26.85
N GLU A 56 5.45 7.64 -27.39
CA GLU A 56 4.08 7.87 -27.88
C GLU A 56 3.11 8.23 -26.74
N GLY A 57 3.42 7.82 -25.50
CA GLY A 57 2.66 8.22 -24.31
C GLY A 57 1.20 7.77 -24.32
N ASN A 58 0.84 6.76 -25.12
CA ASN A 58 -0.54 6.34 -25.29
C ASN A 58 -1.12 5.76 -23.97
N PRO A 59 -2.17 6.38 -23.39
CA PRO A 59 -2.72 5.93 -22.10
C PRO A 59 -3.28 4.50 -22.12
N VAL A 60 -3.86 4.06 -23.25
CA VAL A 60 -4.41 2.70 -23.40
C VAL A 60 -3.28 1.69 -23.36
N THR A 61 -2.20 1.95 -24.10
CA THR A 61 -1.02 1.08 -24.10
C THR A 61 -0.36 1.04 -22.73
N ASN A 62 -0.20 2.19 -22.06
CA ASN A 62 0.35 2.26 -20.71
C ASN A 62 -0.49 1.47 -19.70
N CYS A 63 -1.82 1.60 -19.77
CA CYS A 63 -2.76 0.84 -18.93
C CYS A 63 -2.63 -0.67 -19.20
N HIS A 64 -2.47 -1.08 -20.46
CA HIS A 64 -2.28 -2.48 -20.83
C HIS A 64 -1.00 -3.09 -20.23
N TYR A 65 0.14 -2.38 -20.30
CA TYR A 65 1.38 -2.85 -19.67
C TYR A 65 1.30 -2.86 -18.15
N MET A 66 0.70 -1.82 -17.54
CA MET A 66 0.46 -1.80 -16.10
C MET A 66 -0.38 -3.00 -15.67
N LYS A 67 -1.52 -3.23 -16.32
CA LYS A 67 -2.39 -4.36 -16.04
C LYS A 67 -1.66 -5.70 -16.20
N SER A 68 -0.90 -5.89 -17.28
CA SER A 68 -0.17 -7.15 -17.51
C SER A 68 0.83 -7.46 -16.40
N ASN A 69 1.50 -6.44 -15.85
CA ASN A 69 2.40 -6.61 -14.71
C ASN A 69 1.63 -6.86 -13.41
N VAL A 70 0.58 -6.08 -13.12
CA VAL A 70 -0.25 -6.26 -11.92
C VAL A 70 -0.86 -7.66 -11.88
N ASP A 71 -1.40 -8.15 -13.00
CA ASP A 71 -2.00 -9.49 -13.09
C ASP A 71 -0.93 -10.58 -12.80
N ALA A 72 0.29 -10.42 -13.33
CA ALA A 72 1.33 -11.44 -13.27
C ALA A 72 2.21 -11.42 -12.00
N LEU A 73 2.17 -10.35 -11.21
CA LEU A 73 3.06 -10.14 -10.07
C LEU A 73 2.29 -10.11 -8.75
N GLN A 74 2.99 -10.36 -7.65
CA GLN A 74 2.43 -10.31 -6.30
C GLN A 74 2.85 -9.03 -5.58
N ILE A 75 1.95 -8.44 -4.79
CA ILE A 75 2.29 -7.33 -3.91
C ILE A 75 3.23 -7.82 -2.80
N ILE A 76 4.12 -6.94 -2.32
CA ILE A 76 5.07 -7.24 -1.23
C ILE A 76 4.71 -6.43 0.02
N GLN A 77 4.50 -5.12 -0.13
CA GLN A 77 4.06 -4.24 0.95
C GLN A 77 3.05 -3.20 0.46
N LEU A 78 2.25 -2.70 1.40
CA LEU A 78 1.44 -1.50 1.25
C LEU A 78 1.67 -0.58 2.44
N SER A 79 2.02 0.66 2.15
CA SER A 79 2.16 1.71 3.15
C SER A 79 0.90 2.56 3.19
N LEU A 80 0.44 2.91 4.39
CA LEU A 80 -0.73 3.75 4.61
C LEU A 80 -0.40 4.82 5.66
N SER A 81 -0.74 6.06 5.36
CA SER A 81 -0.71 7.13 6.37
C SER A 81 -2.01 7.95 6.34
N LEU A 82 -2.36 8.50 7.49
CA LEU A 82 -3.55 9.31 7.68
C LEU A 82 -3.13 10.71 8.11
N SER A 83 -3.71 11.74 7.49
CA SER A 83 -3.56 13.14 7.90
C SER A 83 -4.89 13.88 7.98
N ASP A 84 -4.91 14.97 8.75
CA ASP A 84 -6.01 15.93 8.74
C ASP A 84 -5.87 16.92 7.58
N ALA A 85 -6.84 17.83 7.43
CA ALA A 85 -6.85 18.84 6.38
C ALA A 85 -5.72 19.89 6.49
N GLN A 86 -5.00 19.94 7.62
CA GLN A 86 -3.84 20.81 7.82
C GLN A 86 -2.53 20.07 7.56
N GLY A 87 -2.59 18.77 7.24
CA GLY A 87 -1.42 17.92 6.99
C GLY A 87 -0.79 17.34 8.26
N ASN A 88 -1.44 17.44 9.41
CA ASN A 88 -0.94 16.79 10.62
C ASN A 88 -1.21 15.28 10.53
N LEU A 89 -0.17 14.47 10.76
CA LEU A 89 -0.29 13.02 10.81
C LEU A 89 -1.03 12.56 12.06
N LEU A 90 -1.64 11.37 11.98
CA LEU A 90 -2.23 10.71 13.14
C LEU A 90 -1.19 10.46 14.23
N ASP A 91 -1.49 10.89 15.45
CA ASP A 91 -0.58 10.87 16.59
C ASP A 91 -1.14 10.20 17.84
N PHE A 92 -2.43 9.83 17.87
CA PHE A 92 -3.14 9.30 19.04
C PHE A 92 -2.90 10.11 20.33
N ASP A 93 -2.82 11.44 20.23
CA ASP A 93 -2.50 12.35 21.34
C ASP A 93 -1.14 12.03 22.02
N SER A 94 -0.23 11.38 21.29
CA SER A 94 1.11 10.99 21.72
C SER A 94 2.18 11.95 21.16
N PRO A 95 3.44 11.88 21.63
CA PRO A 95 4.54 12.65 21.04
C PRO A 95 5.02 12.11 19.68
N PHE A 96 4.41 11.04 19.16
CA PHE A 96 4.77 10.41 17.89
C PHE A 96 3.66 10.53 16.86
N SER A 97 4.03 10.48 15.58
CA SER A 97 3.12 10.28 14.47
C SER A 97 3.21 8.85 13.97
N TYR A 98 2.14 8.28 13.45
CA TYR A 98 2.08 6.87 13.06
C TYR A 98 1.76 6.68 11.59
N ILE A 99 2.49 5.76 10.96
CA ILE A 99 2.18 5.23 9.63
C ILE A 99 2.18 3.70 9.71
N TRP A 100 1.46 3.05 8.81
CA TRP A 100 1.38 1.61 8.73
C TRP A 100 2.14 1.09 7.52
N GLU A 101 2.85 -0.01 7.70
CA GLU A 101 3.35 -0.84 6.60
C GLU A 101 2.79 -2.25 6.73
N PHE A 102 1.88 -2.59 5.83
CA PHE A 102 1.30 -3.92 5.72
C PHE A 102 2.22 -4.81 4.89
N ASN A 103 2.64 -5.95 5.45
CA ASN A 103 3.57 -6.87 4.83
C ASN A 103 2.83 -8.12 4.35
N PHE A 104 2.89 -8.44 3.05
CA PHE A 104 2.12 -9.53 2.46
C PHE A 104 2.92 -10.81 2.28
N LYS A 105 2.26 -11.97 2.44
CA LYS A 105 2.86 -13.32 2.23
C LYS A 105 2.71 -13.86 0.81
N ASP A 106 2.01 -13.12 -0.04
CA ASP A 106 1.65 -13.52 -1.39
C ASP A 106 2.89 -13.79 -2.25
N PHE A 107 3.91 -12.94 -2.15
CA PHE A 107 5.16 -13.09 -2.89
C PHE A 107 6.09 -14.18 -2.31
N ASP A 108 6.53 -15.11 -3.17
CA ASP A 108 7.57 -16.10 -2.92
C ASP A 108 8.72 -15.93 -3.93
N ILE A 109 9.90 -15.55 -3.42
CA ILE A 109 11.09 -15.33 -4.26
C ILE A 109 11.56 -16.56 -5.04
N ASN A 110 11.15 -17.77 -4.63
CA ASN A 110 11.55 -19.02 -5.29
C ASN A 110 10.55 -19.48 -6.36
N GLN A 111 9.33 -18.93 -6.38
CA GLN A 111 8.25 -19.38 -7.25
C GLN A 111 7.72 -18.28 -8.18
N ASP A 112 7.64 -17.04 -7.67
CA ASP A 112 7.03 -15.94 -8.39
C ASP A 112 8.00 -15.26 -9.36
N ARG A 113 7.41 -14.60 -10.36
CA ARG A 113 8.16 -13.77 -11.31
C ARG A 113 8.53 -12.44 -10.67
N TYR A 114 9.69 -11.92 -11.02
CA TYR A 114 10.17 -10.62 -10.54
C TYR A 114 11.22 -10.02 -11.47
N ALA A 115 11.45 -8.72 -11.35
CA ALA A 115 12.63 -8.06 -11.90
C ALA A 115 13.77 -8.09 -10.87
N SER A 116 14.89 -8.72 -11.21
CA SER A 116 16.02 -8.92 -10.27
C SER A 116 16.52 -7.63 -9.64
N ASN A 117 16.65 -6.55 -10.43
CA ASN A 117 17.09 -5.25 -9.93
C ASN A 117 16.14 -4.68 -8.86
N SER A 118 14.83 -4.92 -9.00
CA SER A 118 13.83 -4.50 -8.02
C SER A 118 13.97 -5.30 -6.74
N ILE A 119 14.13 -6.62 -6.82
CA ILE A 119 14.36 -7.46 -5.63
C ILE A 119 15.65 -7.07 -4.90
N GLU A 120 16.74 -6.80 -5.62
CA GLU A 120 17.99 -6.35 -5.01
C GLU A 120 17.83 -5.01 -4.29
N LEU A 121 17.09 -4.07 -4.88
CA LEU A 121 16.79 -2.78 -4.25
C LEU A 121 15.98 -2.98 -2.97
N LEU A 122 14.90 -3.75 -3.02
CA LEU A 122 14.02 -4.05 -1.89
C LEU A 122 14.78 -4.74 -0.74
N LYS A 123 15.68 -5.68 -1.04
CA LYS A 123 16.57 -6.28 -0.03
C LYS A 123 17.45 -5.23 0.64
N ARG A 124 18.02 -4.29 -0.13
CA ARG A 124 18.86 -3.21 0.42
C ARG A 124 18.07 -2.21 1.26
N GLN A 125 16.78 -2.03 0.96
CA GLN A 125 15.86 -1.22 1.77
C GLN A 125 15.40 -1.93 3.05
N GLY A 126 15.77 -3.20 3.24
CA GLY A 126 15.52 -3.94 4.48
C GLY A 126 14.32 -4.89 4.43
N ILE A 127 13.72 -5.12 3.25
CA ILE A 127 12.61 -6.06 3.13
C ILE A 127 13.11 -7.49 3.36
N ASN A 128 12.47 -8.16 4.33
CA ASN A 128 12.73 -9.56 4.64
C ASN A 128 11.63 -10.44 4.02
N PHE A 129 11.91 -10.96 2.83
CA PHE A 129 10.99 -11.82 2.08
C PHE A 129 10.63 -13.12 2.80
N GLU A 130 11.55 -13.70 3.57
CA GLU A 130 11.29 -14.92 4.33
C GLU A 130 10.30 -14.65 5.46
N LYS A 131 10.50 -13.58 6.21
CA LYS A 131 9.58 -13.13 7.25
C LYS A 131 8.20 -12.79 6.66
N ASN A 132 8.17 -12.12 5.52
CA ASN A 132 6.91 -11.83 4.81
C ASN A 132 6.20 -13.13 4.43
N LYS A 133 6.92 -14.13 3.91
CA LYS A 133 6.30 -15.40 3.55
C LYS A 133 5.72 -16.16 4.75
N GLU A 134 6.45 -16.14 5.88
CA GLU A 134 6.07 -16.86 7.10
C GLU A 134 4.94 -16.17 7.86
N LYS A 135 5.04 -14.84 8.06
CA LYS A 135 4.18 -14.07 8.97
C LYS A 135 3.30 -13.03 8.28
N GLY A 136 3.52 -12.80 6.99
CA GLY A 136 2.83 -11.78 6.23
C GLY A 136 1.33 -12.05 6.10
N ILE A 137 0.64 -10.97 5.82
CA ILE A 137 -0.80 -10.92 5.60
C ILE A 137 -1.13 -11.62 4.28
N ASP A 138 -2.14 -12.49 4.29
CA ASP A 138 -2.76 -12.98 3.05
C ASP A 138 -3.58 -11.82 2.45
N SER A 139 -3.27 -11.42 1.22
CA SER A 139 -3.99 -10.32 0.56
C SER A 139 -5.51 -10.53 0.48
N LYS A 140 -5.97 -11.79 0.46
CA LYS A 140 -7.41 -12.15 0.52
C LYS A 140 -8.03 -11.78 1.85
N ASP A 141 -7.34 -12.11 2.94
CA ASP A 141 -7.80 -11.77 4.29
C ASP A 141 -7.76 -10.25 4.50
N PHE A 142 -6.73 -9.59 3.98
CA PHE A 142 -6.66 -8.12 3.97
C PHE A 142 -7.86 -7.49 3.27
N ALA A 143 -8.17 -7.92 2.04
CA ALA A 143 -9.30 -7.43 1.27
C ALA A 143 -10.61 -7.63 2.04
N LYS A 144 -10.84 -8.86 2.52
CA LYS A 144 -12.05 -9.19 3.30
C LYS A 144 -12.18 -8.30 4.52
N LYS A 145 -11.10 -8.07 5.27
CA LYS A 145 -11.15 -7.21 6.45
C LYS A 145 -11.36 -5.74 6.10
N LEU A 146 -10.78 -5.22 5.02
CA LEU A 146 -11.12 -3.86 4.58
C LEU A 146 -12.61 -3.70 4.30
N TRP A 147 -13.25 -4.71 3.69
CA TRP A 147 -14.70 -4.75 3.52
C TRP A 147 -15.44 -4.78 4.86
N ASP A 148 -15.10 -5.72 5.76
CA ASP A 148 -15.76 -5.90 7.05
C ASP A 148 -15.64 -4.66 7.96
N TYR A 149 -14.49 -3.98 7.90
CA TYR A 149 -14.25 -2.75 8.64
C TYR A 149 -14.87 -1.51 7.97
N GLY A 150 -15.33 -1.63 6.72
CA GLY A 150 -15.92 -0.54 5.95
C GLY A 150 -14.89 0.49 5.49
N LEU A 151 -13.64 0.07 5.26
CA LEU A 151 -12.49 0.91 4.88
C LEU A 151 -12.26 1.02 3.37
N VAL A 152 -13.17 0.46 2.56
CA VAL A 152 -13.06 0.45 1.10
C VAL A 152 -13.52 1.79 0.50
N PHE A 153 -12.64 2.44 -0.27
CA PHE A 153 -12.88 3.58 -1.17
C PHE A 153 -14.22 4.32 -1.01
N ASN A 154 -14.33 5.15 0.03
CA ASN A 154 -15.45 6.07 0.28
C ASN A 154 -16.84 5.39 0.31
N CYS A 155 -16.87 4.08 0.53
CA CYS A 155 -18.09 3.32 0.74
C CYS A 155 -18.63 3.59 2.16
N TYR A 156 -19.93 3.33 2.35
CA TYR A 156 -20.60 3.53 3.64
C TYR A 156 -20.43 4.96 4.20
N ASP A 157 -19.94 5.08 5.44
CA ASP A 157 -19.79 6.34 6.18
C ASP A 157 -18.52 7.13 5.80
N LEU A 158 -17.70 6.62 4.86
CA LEU A 158 -16.43 7.23 4.46
C LEU A 158 -16.53 8.26 3.32
N LYS A 159 -17.69 8.88 3.13
CA LYS A 159 -17.97 9.80 2.00
C LYS A 159 -17.06 11.03 1.92
N SER A 160 -16.28 11.32 2.95
CA SER A 160 -15.40 12.50 3.05
C SER A 160 -13.90 12.17 3.03
N ILE A 161 -13.50 10.96 2.65
CA ILE A 161 -12.06 10.63 2.52
C ILE A 161 -11.48 11.14 1.21
N THR A 162 -10.29 11.73 1.29
CA THR A 162 -9.45 12.10 0.16
C THR A 162 -8.27 11.14 0.06
N TRP A 163 -8.14 10.43 -1.06
CA TRP A 163 -6.99 9.57 -1.33
C TRP A 163 -5.88 10.39 -2.01
N ILE A 164 -4.68 10.35 -1.46
CA ILE A 164 -3.48 11.03 -1.96
C ILE A 164 -2.50 9.96 -2.44
N THR A 165 -1.94 10.15 -3.63
CA THR A 165 -0.98 9.20 -4.20
C THR A 165 0.07 9.92 -5.06
N PHE A 166 1.15 9.21 -5.42
CA PHE A 166 2.21 9.73 -6.27
C PHE A 166 2.64 8.69 -7.32
N GLN A 167 2.54 9.01 -8.62
CA GLN A 167 2.83 8.07 -9.72
C GLN A 167 2.12 6.71 -9.59
N SER A 168 0.88 6.74 -9.12
CA SER A 168 0.26 5.60 -8.44
C SER A 168 -0.53 4.64 -9.31
N THR A 169 -0.20 4.56 -10.59
CA THR A 169 -0.90 3.69 -11.53
C THR A 169 -0.80 2.23 -11.08
N TYR A 170 0.36 1.84 -10.54
CA TYR A 170 0.58 0.50 -9.99
C TYR A 170 -0.05 0.35 -8.61
N ASP A 171 0.04 1.33 -7.72
CA ASP A 171 -0.55 1.25 -6.37
C ASP A 171 -2.05 0.97 -6.43
N PHE A 172 -2.78 1.74 -7.25
CA PHE A 172 -4.20 1.49 -7.46
C PHE A 172 -4.45 0.18 -8.21
N GLY A 173 -3.57 -0.21 -9.14
CA GLY A 173 -3.66 -1.49 -9.82
C GLY A 173 -3.61 -2.66 -8.85
N PHE A 174 -2.63 -2.70 -7.95
CA PHE A 174 -2.53 -3.72 -6.92
C PHE A 174 -3.67 -3.63 -5.90
N MET A 175 -4.05 -2.44 -5.46
CA MET A 175 -5.21 -2.27 -4.57
C MET A 175 -6.49 -2.83 -5.20
N LEU A 176 -6.74 -2.55 -6.48
CA LEU A 176 -7.87 -3.10 -7.22
C LEU A 176 -7.77 -4.63 -7.28
N LYS A 177 -6.64 -5.18 -7.73
CA LYS A 177 -6.39 -6.64 -7.77
C LYS A 177 -6.72 -7.31 -6.44
N ILE A 178 -6.24 -6.75 -5.33
CA ILE A 178 -6.50 -7.26 -3.98
C ILE A 178 -7.99 -7.17 -3.64
N LEU A 179 -8.65 -6.04 -3.89
CA LEU A 179 -10.06 -5.88 -3.53
C LEU A 179 -11.01 -6.70 -4.40
N THR A 180 -10.67 -6.92 -5.68
CA THR A 180 -11.51 -7.65 -6.65
C THR A 180 -11.13 -9.12 -6.81
N GLN A 181 -10.02 -9.55 -6.22
CA GLN A 181 -9.56 -10.95 -6.29
C GLN A 181 -9.32 -11.45 -7.72
N SER A 182 -8.82 -10.56 -8.59
CA SER A 182 -8.69 -10.76 -10.03
C SER A 182 -7.26 -10.77 -10.52
#